data_AF-N1JHK8-F1
#
_entry.id   AF-N1JHK8-F1
#
_cell.length_a   1.000
_cell.length_b   1.000
_cell.length_c   1.000
_cell.angle_alpha   90.00
_cell.angle_beta   90.00
_cell.angle_gamma   90.00
#
_symmetry.space_group_name_H-M   'P 1'
#
loop_
_entity.id
_entity.type
_entity.pdbx_description
1 polymer ?
#
loop_
_entity_poly.entity_id
_entity_poly.type
_entity_poly.pdbx_seq_one_letter_code
_entity_poly.pdbx_strand_id
1 'polypeptide(L)'
;MKSINQAWIVAILSFFRVSAALSYNCEGAMFSEDYVRQTLHRAVARFVPEAGSHPNADVEAEYLYFPLLSSGQLWDREQPIENYFIKCHRASRDWKVIILDNPGYHAGREENSNSRECSVIQ
;
A
#
# COMPACT_ATOMS: atom_id res chain seq x y z
N MET A 1 -21.07 -34.09 -37.77
CA MET A 1 -20.53 -32.71 -37.81
C MET A 1 -20.99 -32.01 -36.54
N LYS A 2 -20.08 -31.68 -35.61
CA LYS A 2 -20.40 -31.04 -34.33
C LYS A 2 -20.22 -29.53 -34.46
N SER A 3 -21.30 -28.78 -34.20
CA SER A 3 -21.30 -27.33 -34.10
C SER A 3 -20.35 -26.90 -32.98
N ILE A 4 -19.32 -26.14 -33.32
CA ILE A 4 -18.46 -25.45 -32.36
C ILE A 4 -19.21 -24.18 -31.95
N ASN A 5 -19.75 -24.16 -30.74
CA ASN A 5 -20.36 -22.98 -30.15
C ASN A 5 -19.25 -21.94 -29.88
N GLN A 6 -19.09 -20.99 -30.78
CA GLN A 6 -18.30 -19.77 -30.57
C GLN A 6 -19.08 -18.80 -29.69
N ALA A 7 -19.14 -19.11 -28.40
CA ALA A 7 -19.41 -18.14 -27.35
C ALA A 7 -18.12 -18.04 -26.51
N TRP A 8 -17.83 -16.88 -25.93
CA TRP A 8 -16.72 -16.60 -24.99
C TRP A 8 -15.43 -15.96 -25.53
N ILE A 9 -15.43 -15.36 -26.72
CA ILE A 9 -14.37 -14.40 -27.10
C ILE A 9 -15.02 -13.09 -27.55
N VAL A 10 -15.66 -12.40 -26.62
CA VAL A 10 -15.92 -10.96 -26.75
C VAL A 10 -15.43 -10.30 -25.47
N ALA A 11 -14.15 -9.96 -25.51
CA ALA A 11 -13.57 -8.74 -24.98
C ALA A 11 -14.17 -8.23 -23.66
N ILE A 12 -13.56 -8.68 -22.55
CA ILE A 12 -13.47 -7.92 -21.30
C ILE A 12 -12.61 -6.67 -21.60
N LEU A 13 -13.18 -5.69 -22.32
CA LEU A 13 -12.58 -4.38 -22.61
C LEU A 13 -13.47 -3.25 -22.10
N SER A 14 -14.36 -3.55 -21.15
CA SER A 14 -15.38 -2.63 -20.67
C SER A 14 -15.25 -2.36 -19.18
N PHE A 15 -14.05 -2.03 -18.69
CA PHE A 15 -13.90 -1.36 -17.38
C PHE A 15 -12.78 -0.33 -17.30
N PHE A 16 -12.16 0.08 -18.42
CA PHE A 16 -11.37 1.31 -18.41
C PHE A 16 -12.30 2.50 -18.57
N ARG A 17 -13.07 2.80 -17.51
CA ARG A 17 -13.29 4.23 -17.22
C ARG A 17 -11.89 4.76 -16.97
N VAL A 18 -11.32 5.43 -17.97
CA VAL A 18 -10.23 6.38 -17.78
C VAL A 18 -10.83 7.56 -17.01
N SER A 19 -11.25 7.30 -15.78
CA SER A 19 -11.18 8.30 -14.75
C SER A 19 -9.68 8.58 -14.64
N ALA A 20 -9.29 9.85 -14.63
CA ALA A 20 -7.99 10.30 -14.14
C ALA A 20 -7.87 9.79 -12.69
N ALA A 21 -7.53 8.51 -12.55
CA ALA A 21 -7.52 7.80 -11.29
C ALA A 21 -6.17 8.14 -10.67
N LEU A 22 -6.24 8.86 -9.56
CA LEU A 22 -5.06 9.24 -8.80
C LEU A 22 -4.18 8.00 -8.59
N SER A 23 -2.91 8.12 -8.92
CA SER A 23 -1.91 7.07 -8.75
C SER A 23 -0.62 7.62 -8.20
N TYR A 24 0.20 6.74 -7.64
CA TYR A 24 1.48 7.07 -7.05
C TYR A 24 2.57 6.40 -7.85
N ASN A 25 3.54 7.18 -8.32
CA ASN A 25 4.73 6.70 -9.02
C ASN A 25 5.93 6.76 -8.08
N CYS A 26 6.39 5.59 -7.68
CA CYS A 26 7.58 5.37 -6.87
C CYS A 26 8.72 4.87 -7.76
N GLU A 27 9.31 5.77 -8.55
CA GLU A 27 10.45 5.46 -9.45
C GLU A 27 10.19 4.32 -10.45
N GLY A 28 8.97 4.27 -10.99
CA GLY A 28 8.53 3.27 -11.97
C GLY A 28 7.57 2.23 -11.40
N ALA A 29 7.49 2.08 -10.08
CA ALA A 29 6.42 1.30 -9.45
C ALA A 29 5.14 2.16 -9.33
N MET A 30 4.03 1.63 -9.83
CA MET A 30 2.75 2.33 -9.92
C MET A 30 1.73 1.75 -8.94
N PHE A 31 1.14 2.61 -8.11
CA PHE A 31 0.11 2.23 -7.15
C PHE A 31 -1.16 3.05 -7.39
N SER A 32 -2.31 2.40 -7.53
CA SER A 32 -3.59 3.11 -7.61
C SER A 32 -4.01 3.63 -6.24
N GLU A 33 -4.75 4.74 -6.19
CA GLU A 33 -5.31 5.25 -4.94
C GLU A 33 -6.20 4.23 -4.23
N ASP A 34 -7.00 3.47 -4.98
CA ASP A 34 -7.86 2.42 -4.42
C ASP A 34 -7.05 1.34 -3.69
N TYR A 35 -5.91 0.92 -4.26
CA TYR A 35 -5.03 -0.07 -3.62
C TYR A 35 -4.37 0.50 -2.36
N VAL A 36 -3.90 1.75 -2.43
CA VAL A 36 -3.29 2.45 -1.28
C VAL A 36 -4.31 2.61 -0.14
N ARG A 37 -5.54 3.02 -0.45
CA ARG A 37 -6.62 3.18 0.55
C ARG A 37 -7.01 1.84 1.19
N GLN A 38 -7.14 0.78 0.39
CA GLN A 38 -7.43 -0.56 0.93
C GLN A 38 -6.33 -1.05 1.87
N THR A 39 -5.06 -0.82 1.51
CA THR A 39 -3.91 -1.17 2.35
C THR A 39 -3.93 -0.38 3.66
N LEU A 40 -4.13 0.94 3.59
CA LEU A 40 -4.22 1.80 4.77
C LEU A 40 -5.35 1.37 5.72
N HIS A 41 -6.54 1.08 5.19
CA HIS A 41 -7.69 0.64 5.98
C HIS A 41 -7.39 -0.67 6.72
N ARG A 42 -6.84 -1.68 6.03
CA ARG A 42 -6.48 -2.97 6.63
C ARG A 42 -5.40 -2.80 7.70
N ALA A 43 -4.43 -1.93 7.46
CA ALA A 43 -3.30 -1.77 8.35
C ALA A 43 -3.66 -0.95 9.60
N VAL A 44 -4.47 0.10 9.47
CA VAL A 44 -5.07 0.80 10.61
C VAL A 44 -5.89 -0.17 11.45
N ALA A 45 -6.77 -0.96 10.85
CA ALA A 45 -7.59 -1.92 11.59
C ALA A 45 -6.77 -2.98 12.35
N ARG A 46 -5.60 -3.38 11.83
CA ARG A 46 -4.75 -4.39 12.45
C ARG A 46 -3.82 -3.82 13.54
N PHE A 47 -3.19 -2.68 13.28
CA PHE A 47 -2.08 -2.20 14.11
C PHE A 47 -2.44 -1.06 15.05
N VAL A 48 -3.52 -0.31 14.79
CA VAL A 48 -3.95 0.81 15.65
C VAL A 48 -4.69 0.34 16.92
N PRO A 49 -5.51 -0.73 16.91
CA PRO A 49 -6.10 -1.25 18.15
C PRO A 49 -5.05 -1.82 19.12
N GLU A 50 -3.98 -2.45 18.60
CA GLU A 50 -2.88 -2.99 19.41
C GLU A 50 -2.05 -1.87 20.06
N ALA A 51 -1.86 -0.75 19.36
CA ALA A 51 -1.21 0.45 19.90
C ALA A 51 -1.91 1.06 21.13
N GLY A 52 -3.21 0.81 21.33
CA GLY A 52 -3.97 1.28 22.51
C GLY A 52 -4.07 0.25 23.64
N SER A 53 -3.70 -1.01 23.41
CA SER A 53 -3.90 -2.12 24.35
C SER A 53 -2.60 -2.73 24.90
N HIS A 54 -1.45 -2.32 24.37
CA HIS A 54 -0.15 -2.67 24.91
C HIS A 54 0.51 -1.43 25.53
N PRO A 55 0.74 -1.38 26.86
CA PRO A 55 1.43 -0.26 27.51
C PRO A 55 2.88 -0.07 27.04
N ASN A 56 3.43 -1.03 26.28
CA ASN A 56 4.77 -1.01 25.70
C ASN A 56 4.78 -1.16 24.16
N ALA A 57 3.64 -1.04 23.46
CA ALA A 57 3.66 -0.96 21.98
C ALA A 57 4.10 0.45 21.57
N ASP A 58 5.42 0.66 21.65
CA ASP A 58 6.19 1.84 21.23
C ASP A 58 5.35 3.12 21.18
N VAL A 59 5.21 3.69 22.38
CA VAL A 59 4.53 4.97 22.66
C VAL A 59 5.20 6.15 21.93
N GLU A 60 6.40 5.96 21.41
CA GLU A 60 7.24 6.99 20.81
C GLU A 60 7.13 7.10 19.27
N ALA A 61 6.60 6.07 18.57
CA ALA A 61 6.68 6.05 17.11
C ALA A 61 5.65 6.99 16.48
N GLU A 62 6.06 8.16 15.98
CA GLU A 62 5.20 9.20 15.39
C GLU A 62 4.43 8.72 14.13
N TYR A 63 5.02 7.80 13.38
CA TYR A 63 4.50 7.27 12.12
C TYR A 63 4.36 5.75 12.14
N LEU A 64 3.35 5.25 11.43
CA LEU A 64 3.19 3.86 11.06
C LEU A 64 3.56 3.69 9.59
N TYR A 65 4.31 2.64 9.27
CA TYR A 65 4.68 2.29 7.90
C TYR A 65 4.02 0.98 7.49
N PHE A 66 3.34 0.99 6.34
CA PHE A 66 2.61 -0.16 5.83
C PHE A 66 3.16 -0.56 4.46
N PRO A 67 3.63 -1.81 4.27
CA PRO A 67 4.23 -2.23 3.01
C PRO A 67 3.25 -2.18 1.84
N LEU A 68 3.74 -1.74 0.69
CA LEU A 68 3.12 -1.89 -0.61
C LEU A 68 3.91 -2.89 -1.43
N LEU A 69 3.20 -3.71 -2.19
CA LEU A 69 3.79 -4.65 -3.13
C LEU A 69 3.56 -4.16 -4.54
N SER A 70 4.61 -4.10 -5.35
CA SER A 70 4.54 -3.76 -6.78
C SER A 70 3.57 -4.66 -7.56
N SER A 71 3.27 -5.86 -7.04
CA SER A 71 2.26 -6.77 -7.57
C SER A 71 0.80 -6.29 -7.41
N GLY A 72 0.55 -5.27 -6.59
CA GLY A 72 -0.79 -4.81 -6.23
C GLY A 72 -1.53 -5.73 -5.24
N GLN A 73 -0.87 -6.77 -4.73
CA GLN A 73 -1.42 -7.62 -3.68
C GLN A 73 -1.32 -6.92 -2.32
N LEU A 74 -2.30 -7.14 -1.44
CA LEU A 74 -2.19 -6.69 -0.06
C LEU A 74 -1.10 -7.49 0.64
N TRP A 75 -0.16 -6.80 1.29
CA TRP A 75 0.92 -7.45 2.02
C TRP A 75 0.40 -8.24 3.24
N ASP A 76 0.93 -9.43 3.45
CA ASP A 76 0.85 -10.21 4.67
C ASP A 76 2.23 -10.74 5.07
N ARG A 77 2.37 -11.22 6.31
CA ARG A 77 3.65 -11.56 6.96
C ARG A 77 4.51 -12.60 6.24
N GLU A 78 3.96 -13.31 5.25
CA GLU A 78 4.64 -14.36 4.50
C GLU A 78 5.31 -13.85 3.21
N GLN A 79 5.06 -12.61 2.82
CA GLN A 79 5.61 -12.02 1.60
C GLN A 79 6.86 -11.19 1.88
N PRO A 80 7.84 -11.18 0.95
CA PRO A 80 9.01 -10.31 1.07
C PRO A 80 8.56 -8.85 1.11
N ILE A 81 9.21 -8.07 1.98
CA ILE A 81 8.98 -6.64 2.09
C ILE A 81 9.77 -5.94 0.98
N GLU A 82 9.07 -5.15 0.17
CA GLU A 82 9.66 -4.24 -0.81
C GLU A 82 9.96 -2.87 -0.16
N ASN A 83 10.57 -1.95 -0.91
CA ASN A 83 10.95 -0.64 -0.38
C ASN A 83 9.81 0.39 -0.42
N TYR A 84 8.60 0.00 -0.81
CA TYR A 84 7.46 0.90 -0.98
C TYR A 84 6.52 0.83 0.23
N PHE A 85 6.16 1.98 0.77
CA PHE A 85 5.34 2.03 1.98
C PHE A 85 4.32 3.16 1.95
N ILE A 86 3.24 2.98 2.72
CA ILE A 86 2.42 4.08 3.19
C ILE A 86 2.97 4.52 4.54
N LYS A 87 3.44 5.77 4.63
CA LYS A 87 3.78 6.44 5.89
C LYS A 87 2.53 7.15 6.40
N CYS A 88 2.02 6.76 7.55
CA CYS A 88 0.81 7.33 8.16
C CYS A 88 1.14 7.92 9.54
N HIS A 89 0.86 9.20 9.73
CA HIS A 89 1.01 9.86 11.02
C HIS A 89 -0.06 9.35 12.00
N ARG A 90 0.33 8.87 13.18
CA ARG A 90 -0.59 8.18 14.11
C ARG A 90 -1.71 9.09 14.62
N ALA A 91 -1.37 10.32 14.97
CA ALA A 91 -2.31 11.24 15.61
C ALA A 91 -3.26 11.89 14.60
N SER A 92 -2.72 12.47 13.53
CA SER A 92 -3.53 13.19 12.53
C SER A 92 -4.15 12.27 11.47
N ARG A 93 -3.62 11.06 11.30
CA ARG A 93 -3.98 10.12 10.21
C ARG A 93 -3.60 10.59 8.82
N ASP A 94 -2.83 11.68 8.71
CA ASP A 94 -2.24 12.09 7.43
C ASP A 94 -1.31 10.99 6.91
N TRP A 95 -1.29 10.80 5.60
CA TRP A 95 -0.50 9.73 5.01
C TRP A 95 0.09 10.14 3.68
N LYS A 96 1.19 9.45 3.32
CA LYS A 96 1.90 9.60 2.06
C LYS A 96 2.42 8.25 1.58
N VAL A 97 2.60 8.11 0.28
CA VAL A 97 3.30 6.96 -0.30
C VAL A 97 4.77 7.32 -0.46
N ILE A 98 5.65 6.46 0.03
CA ILE A 98 7.09 6.71 0.11
C ILE A 98 7.90 5.50 -0.36
N ILE A 99 9.16 5.79 -0.71
CA ILE A 99 10.24 4.82 -0.82
C ILE A 99 11.10 4.94 0.44
N LEU A 100 11.33 3.82 1.13
CA LEU A 100 12.32 3.73 2.20
C LEU A 100 13.65 3.23 1.64
N ASP A 101 14.71 4.02 1.80
CA ASP A 101 16.03 3.70 1.25
C ASP A 101 16.80 2.65 2.09
N ASN A 102 16.31 2.31 3.29
CA ASN A 102 16.86 1.26 4.16
C ASN A 102 15.89 0.06 4.29
N PRO A 103 16.16 -1.11 3.66
CA PRO A 103 15.27 -2.27 3.66
C PRO A 103 15.23 -3.06 4.99
N GLY A 104 15.83 -2.55 6.06
CA GLY A 104 15.87 -3.20 7.38
C GLY A 104 14.61 -3.04 8.25
N TYR A 105 13.51 -2.53 7.69
CA TYR A 105 12.31 -2.21 8.47
C TYR A 105 11.65 -3.48 9.05
N HIS A 106 11.76 -3.63 10.38
CA HIS A 106 10.88 -4.49 11.16
C HIS A 106 9.72 -3.63 11.67
N ALA A 107 8.49 -4.02 11.36
CA ALA A 107 7.30 -3.32 11.85
C ALA A 107 7.40 -3.05 13.36
N GLY A 108 7.40 -1.78 13.76
CA GLY A 108 7.47 -1.34 15.15
C GLY A 108 8.74 -0.59 15.56
N ARG A 109 9.84 -0.60 14.79
CA ARG A 109 11.05 0.14 15.20
C ARG A 109 11.09 1.57 14.63
N GLU A 110 11.25 2.55 15.53
CA GLU A 110 11.55 3.94 15.19
C GLU A 110 12.89 4.06 14.49
N GLU A 111 12.85 4.27 13.19
CA GLU A 111 13.94 4.96 12.52
C GLU A 111 13.39 6.24 11.91
N ASN A 112 14.09 7.34 12.16
CA ASN A 112 14.12 8.53 11.32
C ASN A 112 14.70 8.17 9.94
N SER A 113 14.10 7.18 9.29
CA SER A 113 14.54 6.66 8.00
C SER A 113 14.36 7.78 6.98
N ASN A 114 15.43 8.08 6.25
CA ASN A 114 15.34 8.92 5.06
C ASN A 114 14.33 8.26 4.11
N SER A 115 13.21 8.95 3.90
CA SER A 115 12.13 8.50 3.03
C SER A 115 11.98 9.49 1.89
N ARG A 116 11.70 8.99 0.70
CA ARG A 116 11.42 9.83 -0.47
C ARG A 116 9.95 9.69 -0.83
N GLU A 117 9.27 10.82 -1.00
CA GLU A 117 7.86 10.82 -1.38
C GLU A 117 7.68 10.41 -2.83
N CYS A 118 6.72 9.52 -3.08
CA CYS A 118 6.35 9.16 -4.44
C CYS A 118 5.52 10.27 -5.08
N SER A 119 5.67 10.43 -6.39
CA SER A 119 4.94 11.45 -7.13
C SER A 119 3.48 11.06 -7.30
N VAL A 120 2.58 12.00 -7.04
CA VAL A 120 1.15 11.86 -7.33
C VAL A 120 0.91 12.16 -8.82
N ILE A 121 0.21 11.26 -9.50
CA ILE A 121 -0.16 11.39 -10.90
C ILE A 121 -1.70 11.38 -10.98
N GLN A 122 -2.24 12.32 -11.74
CA GLN A 122 -3.67 12.46 -12.02
C GLN A 122 -3.96 12.09 -13.47
#